data_AF-A0A1Y2UIQ7-F1
#
_entry.id   AF-A0A1Y2UIQ7-F1
#
_cell.length_a   1.000
_cell.length_b   1.000
_cell.length_c   1.000
_cell.angle_alpha   90.00
_cell.angle_beta   90.00
_cell.angle_gamma   90.00
#
_symmetry.space_group_name_H-M   'P 1'
#
loop_
_entity.id
_entity.type
_entity.pdbx_description
1 polymer ?
#
loop_
_entity_poly.entity_id
_entity_poly.type
_entity_poly.pdbx_seq_one_letter_code
_entity_poly.pdbx_strand_id
1 'polypeptide(L)'
;ATPAHTTPHRETEIVLASTTREDPSWVYQYFSHWNPQVYITDDPLAPLTVPKNKGREAMVYLTYIIDHYDNLPDTVIFAHASRFQWHNDDPDYDILPTLRNFRLPYVREAGYVNLRCVWVIGCPAEIRPFEDEDPEDGDEKQREEAAKKPVSAKGVFRRAFQELLPEIPVPKLVAVSCCSQFAVTNDTIRRHSKERYVRFRNWLLDTPLEDSLSGRVMEFSWHIIFGKEAYHCPSAKECYCNVFGLCDLSCSDSSCDGRYILPPYATLPEGWPKLGWNHEDRGYIEP
;
A
#
# COMPACT_ATOMS: atom_id res chain seq x y z
N ALA A 1 -21.53 38.89 -12.99
CA ALA A 1 -20.90 37.58 -13.20
C ALA A 1 -19.97 37.33 -12.02
N THR A 2 -20.31 36.39 -11.15
CA THR A 2 -19.47 35.98 -10.02
C THR A 2 -18.23 35.27 -10.60
N PRO A 3 -17.00 35.57 -10.17
CA PRO A 3 -15.84 34.85 -10.67
C PRO A 3 -16.00 33.38 -10.26
N ALA A 4 -15.93 32.46 -11.21
CA ALA A 4 -15.82 31.05 -10.89
C ALA A 4 -14.55 30.90 -10.04
N HIS A 5 -14.69 30.54 -8.76
CA HIS A 5 -13.57 30.11 -7.95
C HIS A 5 -12.98 28.87 -8.63
N THR A 6 -11.92 29.08 -9.39
CA THR A 6 -11.12 28.01 -9.96
C THR A 6 -10.34 27.44 -8.79
N THR A 7 -10.72 26.25 -8.34
CA THR A 7 -9.96 25.50 -7.35
C THR A 7 -8.52 25.41 -7.85
N PRO A 8 -7.49 25.75 -7.05
CA PRO A 8 -6.11 25.63 -7.49
C PRO A 8 -5.84 24.23 -8.03
N HIS A 9 -5.21 24.14 -9.20
CA HIS A 9 -4.85 22.85 -9.79
C HIS A 9 -3.82 22.16 -8.90
N ARG A 10 -4.18 21.00 -8.34
CA ARG A 10 -3.33 20.22 -7.44
C ARG A 10 -2.63 19.14 -8.25
N GLU A 11 -1.32 19.27 -8.47
CA GLU A 11 -0.58 18.28 -9.27
C GLU A 11 -0.37 16.96 -8.52
N THR A 12 -0.05 17.01 -7.23
CA THR A 12 0.24 15.81 -6.45
C THR A 12 -0.16 16.00 -5.00
N GLU A 13 -0.77 14.95 -4.42
CA GLU A 13 -0.98 14.86 -2.98
C GLU A 13 -0.36 13.59 -2.41
N ILE A 14 0.20 13.69 -1.20
CA ILE A 14 0.62 12.53 -0.41
C ILE A 14 -0.35 12.29 0.74
N VAL A 15 -0.87 11.07 0.83
CA VAL A 15 -1.84 10.63 1.83
C VAL A 15 -1.17 9.63 2.75
N LEU A 16 -1.09 9.96 4.04
CA LEU A 16 -0.48 9.10 5.05
C LEU A 16 -1.54 8.50 5.96
N ALA A 17 -1.52 7.17 6.10
CA ALA A 17 -2.24 6.47 7.15
C ALA A 17 -1.39 6.41 8.42
N SER A 18 -1.89 6.99 9.51
CA SER A 18 -1.16 7.13 10.77
C SER A 18 -2.01 6.68 11.96
N THR A 19 -1.31 6.30 13.02
CA THR A 19 -1.87 6.25 14.38
C THR A 19 -1.32 7.38 15.24
N THR A 20 -1.89 7.60 16.42
CA THR A 20 -1.40 8.57 17.41
C THR A 20 0.01 8.27 17.95
N ARG A 21 0.54 7.07 17.68
CA ARG A 21 1.87 6.63 18.14
C ARG A 21 2.99 6.92 17.14
N GLU A 22 2.64 7.28 15.91
CA GLU A 22 3.60 7.56 14.85
C GLU A 22 3.83 9.06 14.70
N ASP A 23 4.97 9.43 14.14
CA ASP A 23 5.31 10.82 13.84
C ASP A 23 5.36 11.05 12.32
N PRO A 24 4.27 11.59 11.73
CA PRO A 24 4.23 11.94 10.31
C PRO A 24 4.83 13.33 10.01
N SER A 25 5.34 14.07 11.00
CA SER A 25 5.71 15.49 10.84
C SER A 25 6.75 15.76 9.74
N TRP A 26 7.61 14.78 9.45
CA TRP A 26 8.59 14.80 8.37
C TRP A 26 7.99 15.13 7.01
N VAL A 27 6.73 14.73 6.75
CA VAL A 27 6.09 14.94 5.45
C VAL A 27 5.85 16.43 5.19
N TYR A 28 5.54 17.20 6.23
CA TYR A 28 5.37 18.64 6.13
C TYR A 28 6.70 19.36 5.96
N GLN A 29 7.78 18.82 6.54
CA GLN A 29 9.13 19.38 6.39
C GLN A 29 9.68 19.17 4.98
N TYR A 30 9.59 17.94 4.44
CA TYR A 30 10.27 17.58 3.20
C TYR A 30 9.36 17.58 1.96
N PHE A 31 8.05 17.42 2.13
CA PHE A 31 7.08 17.26 1.04
C PHE A 31 5.84 18.15 1.18
N SER A 32 5.97 19.33 1.80
CA SER A 32 4.88 20.33 1.88
C SER A 32 4.31 20.73 0.51
N HIS A 33 5.13 20.70 -0.53
CA HIS A 33 4.73 20.98 -1.91
C HIS A 33 3.79 19.91 -2.51
N TRP A 34 3.69 18.71 -1.91
CA TRP A 34 2.71 17.68 -2.24
C TRP A 34 1.50 17.70 -1.31
N ASN A 35 1.17 18.86 -0.73
CA ASN A 35 -0.02 19.08 0.11
C ASN A 35 -0.42 17.89 1.01
N PRO A 36 0.39 17.55 2.03
CA PRO A 36 0.22 16.31 2.78
C PRO A 36 -1.16 16.18 3.45
N GLN A 37 -1.75 14.99 3.34
CA GLN A 37 -3.04 14.61 3.94
C GLN A 37 -2.79 13.48 4.94
N VAL A 38 -2.71 13.82 6.23
CA VAL A 38 -2.40 12.85 7.29
C VAL A 38 -3.66 12.45 8.03
N TYR A 39 -4.10 11.20 7.86
CA TYR A 39 -5.26 10.66 8.56
C TYR A 39 -4.83 9.91 9.83
N ILE A 40 -5.40 10.29 10.97
CA ILE A 40 -5.18 9.60 12.25
C ILE A 40 -6.32 8.61 12.49
N THR A 41 -6.01 7.33 12.55
CA THR A 41 -7.02 6.25 12.52
C THR A 41 -7.62 5.92 13.88
N ASP A 42 -6.89 6.17 14.97
CA ASP A 42 -7.26 5.87 16.36
C ASP A 42 -7.66 7.11 17.18
N ASP A 43 -7.80 8.27 16.53
CA ASP A 43 -8.33 9.51 17.12
C ASP A 43 -9.55 10.02 16.34
N PRO A 44 -10.78 9.89 16.88
CA PRO A 44 -12.00 10.38 16.23
C PRO A 44 -12.13 11.91 16.23
N LEU A 45 -11.27 12.63 16.98
CA LEU A 45 -11.24 14.09 17.02
C LEU A 45 -10.17 14.68 16.10
N ALA A 46 -9.36 13.86 15.45
CA ALA A 46 -8.35 14.32 14.52
C ALA A 46 -8.99 15.06 13.33
N PRO A 47 -8.34 16.13 12.79
CA PRO A 47 -8.87 16.90 11.67
C PRO A 47 -9.19 16.05 10.42
N LEU A 48 -8.35 15.04 10.15
CA LEU A 48 -8.59 14.00 9.16
C LEU A 48 -8.58 12.65 9.89
N THR A 49 -9.71 11.96 9.86
CA THR A 49 -9.91 10.66 10.51
C THR A 49 -10.76 9.76 9.63
N VAL A 50 -10.98 8.52 10.08
CA VAL A 50 -11.73 7.49 9.37
C VAL A 50 -13.05 7.18 10.08
N PRO A 51 -14.08 6.67 9.38
CA PRO A 51 -15.34 6.30 10.02
C PRO A 51 -15.19 5.17 11.06
N LYS A 52 -14.18 4.32 10.92
CA LYS A 52 -13.84 3.24 11.86
C LYS A 52 -12.40 2.79 11.62
N ASN A 53 -11.64 2.52 12.69
CA ASN A 53 -10.31 1.92 12.57
C ASN A 53 -10.42 0.42 12.22
N LYS A 54 -10.53 0.11 10.92
CA LYS A 54 -10.69 -1.25 10.38
C LYS A 54 -10.23 -1.36 8.94
N GLY A 55 -9.53 -2.43 8.58
CA GLY A 55 -8.91 -2.62 7.27
C GLY A 55 -7.56 -1.91 7.12
N ARG A 56 -6.88 -1.58 8.23
CA ARG A 56 -5.58 -0.87 8.24
C ARG A 56 -5.60 0.41 7.36
N GLU A 57 -4.54 0.65 6.59
CA GLU A 57 -4.41 1.80 5.69
C GLU A 57 -5.48 1.85 4.59
N ALA A 58 -6.11 0.72 4.25
CA ALA A 58 -7.12 0.68 3.20
C ALA A 58 -8.33 1.57 3.53
N MET A 59 -8.70 1.70 4.80
CA MET A 59 -9.77 2.60 5.22
C MET A 59 -9.44 4.06 4.97
N VAL A 60 -8.20 4.47 5.24
CA VAL A 60 -7.71 5.82 4.98
C VAL A 60 -7.75 6.09 3.47
N TYR A 61 -7.20 5.18 2.67
CA TYR A 61 -7.11 5.37 1.22
C TYR A 61 -8.48 5.45 0.57
N LEU A 62 -9.40 4.57 0.95
CA LEU A 62 -10.79 4.61 0.47
C LEU A 62 -11.51 5.88 0.92
N THR A 63 -11.33 6.30 2.18
CA THR A 63 -11.95 7.53 2.68
C THR A 63 -11.46 8.75 1.90
N TYR A 64 -10.15 8.89 1.71
CA TYR A 64 -9.58 9.96 0.89
C TYR A 64 -10.13 9.92 -0.55
N ILE A 65 -10.11 8.77 -1.22
CA ILE A 65 -10.62 8.66 -2.61
C ILE A 65 -12.08 9.09 -2.68
N ILE A 66 -12.92 8.67 -1.73
CA ILE A 66 -14.35 9.01 -1.71
C ILE A 66 -14.56 10.51 -1.47
N ASP A 67 -13.86 11.08 -0.50
CA ASP A 67 -14.07 12.47 -0.09
C ASP A 67 -13.57 13.46 -1.15
N HIS A 68 -12.53 13.07 -1.89
CA HIS A 68 -11.89 13.91 -2.91
C HIS A 68 -12.22 13.53 -4.35
N TYR A 69 -13.04 12.50 -4.60
CA TYR A 69 -13.28 11.90 -5.94
C TYR A 69 -13.50 12.95 -7.07
N ASP A 70 -14.33 13.94 -6.80
CA ASP A 70 -14.72 14.97 -7.78
C ASP A 70 -13.62 16.03 -8.02
N ASN A 71 -12.64 16.13 -7.10
CA ASN A 71 -11.58 17.13 -7.09
C ASN A 71 -10.17 16.53 -6.93
N LEU A 72 -9.93 15.27 -7.30
CA LEU A 72 -8.63 14.59 -7.14
C LEU A 72 -7.47 15.36 -7.80
N PRO A 73 -6.27 15.38 -7.18
CA PRO A 73 -5.07 15.86 -7.85
C PRO A 73 -4.67 14.95 -9.02
N ASP A 74 -3.78 15.39 -9.92
CA ASP A 74 -3.34 14.54 -11.05
C ASP A 74 -2.74 13.20 -10.59
N THR A 75 -2.05 13.21 -9.46
CA THR A 75 -1.44 12.01 -8.87
C THR A 75 -1.63 12.01 -7.35
N VAL A 76 -1.97 10.86 -6.80
CA VAL A 76 -2.06 10.64 -5.36
C VAL A 76 -1.02 9.59 -4.98
N ILE A 77 -0.22 9.87 -3.95
CA ILE A 77 0.73 8.95 -3.35
C ILE A 77 0.15 8.50 -2.01
N PHE A 78 -0.03 7.20 -1.84
CA PHE A 78 -0.50 6.58 -0.60
C PHE A 78 0.67 5.87 0.09
N ALA A 79 0.89 6.16 1.37
CA ALA A 79 1.97 5.58 2.16
C ALA A 79 1.62 5.46 3.65
N HIS A 80 2.39 4.70 4.40
CA HIS A 80 2.30 4.69 5.86
C HIS A 80 3.01 5.92 6.45
N ALA A 81 2.66 6.28 7.68
CA ALA A 81 3.08 7.53 8.31
C ALA A 81 4.57 7.57 8.70
N SER A 82 5.15 6.45 9.11
CA SER A 82 6.50 6.41 9.65
C SER A 82 7.56 6.61 8.58
N ARG A 83 8.47 7.60 8.78
CA ARG A 83 9.62 7.83 7.87
C ARG A 83 10.53 6.60 7.78
N PHE A 84 10.80 5.97 8.92
CA PHE A 84 11.61 4.76 9.02
C PHE A 84 10.74 3.56 9.38
N GLN A 85 10.59 2.62 8.45
CA GLN A 85 9.80 1.40 8.65
C GLN A 85 10.16 0.34 7.61
N TRP A 86 10.09 -0.93 7.98
CA TRP A 86 10.46 -2.03 7.08
C TRP A 86 9.66 -2.05 5.77
N HIS A 87 8.48 -1.42 5.71
CA HIS A 87 7.69 -1.28 4.49
C HIS A 87 8.31 -0.37 3.42
N ASN A 88 9.35 0.41 3.73
CA ASN A 88 10.02 1.30 2.78
C ASN A 88 11.11 0.57 1.99
N ASP A 89 11.12 0.76 0.67
CA ASP A 89 12.10 0.17 -0.24
C ASP A 89 13.40 0.97 -0.30
N ASP A 90 14.11 0.95 0.82
CA ASP A 90 15.40 1.62 1.00
C ASP A 90 16.30 0.81 1.95
N PRO A 91 17.64 0.81 1.80
CA PRO A 91 18.55 0.11 2.70
C PRO A 91 18.44 0.53 4.17
N ASP A 92 18.09 1.79 4.43
CA ASP A 92 17.85 2.33 5.77
C ASP A 92 16.39 2.26 6.20
N TYR A 93 15.54 1.66 5.37
CA TYR A 93 14.09 1.67 5.57
C TYR A 93 13.50 3.09 5.63
N ASP A 94 14.20 4.07 5.03
CA ASP A 94 13.81 5.48 4.97
C ASP A 94 12.95 5.75 3.72
N ILE A 95 11.74 6.28 3.90
CA ILE A 95 10.88 6.68 2.77
C ILE A 95 11.35 7.98 2.10
N LEU A 96 12.16 8.80 2.78
CA LEU A 96 12.61 10.08 2.26
C LEU A 96 13.40 9.96 0.94
N PRO A 97 14.46 9.14 0.82
CA PRO A 97 15.19 8.98 -0.43
C PRO A 97 14.35 8.35 -1.54
N THR A 98 13.40 7.46 -1.22
CA THR A 98 12.53 6.85 -2.23
C THR A 98 11.59 7.89 -2.83
N LEU A 99 10.95 8.71 -2.00
CA LEU A 99 10.08 9.79 -2.46
C LEU A 99 10.84 10.92 -3.18
N ARG A 100 12.04 11.30 -2.72
CA ARG A 100 12.87 12.31 -3.41
C ARG A 100 13.23 11.89 -4.84
N ASN A 101 13.42 10.60 -5.08
CA ASN A 101 13.77 10.05 -6.39
C ASN A 101 12.54 9.58 -7.19
N PHE A 102 11.32 9.75 -6.64
CA PHE A 102 10.10 9.21 -7.22
C PHE A 102 9.74 9.90 -8.54
N ARG A 103 9.64 9.12 -9.61
CA ARG A 103 9.42 9.64 -10.96
C ARG A 103 7.94 9.78 -11.28
N LEU A 104 7.34 10.91 -10.88
CA LEU A 104 5.95 11.27 -11.21
C LEU A 104 5.58 11.08 -12.71
N PRO A 105 6.45 11.40 -13.70
CA PRO A 105 6.14 11.12 -15.10
C PRO A 105 5.84 9.64 -15.40
N TYR A 106 6.55 8.72 -14.75
CA TYR A 106 6.29 7.29 -14.90
C TYR A 106 4.95 6.88 -14.29
N VAL A 107 4.54 7.49 -13.17
CA VAL A 107 3.21 7.27 -12.59
C VAL A 107 2.12 7.72 -13.57
N ARG A 108 2.30 8.88 -14.22
CA ARG A 108 1.34 9.41 -15.20
C ARG A 108 1.19 8.48 -16.41
N GLU A 109 2.28 7.88 -16.87
CA GLU A 109 2.27 6.88 -17.95
C GLU A 109 1.64 5.56 -17.51
N ALA A 110 2.06 5.03 -16.36
CA ALA A 110 1.65 3.71 -15.89
C ALA A 110 0.24 3.70 -15.26
N GLY A 111 -0.24 4.84 -14.76
CA GLY A 111 -1.51 4.99 -14.05
C GLY A 111 -1.52 4.47 -12.60
N TYR A 112 -0.75 3.41 -12.32
CA TYR A 112 -0.51 2.84 -10.98
C TYR A 112 0.93 2.37 -10.87
N VAL A 113 1.59 2.70 -9.76
CA VAL A 113 2.98 2.32 -9.45
C VAL A 113 3.10 1.95 -7.98
N ASN A 114 3.63 0.76 -7.69
CA ASN A 114 3.97 0.35 -6.32
C ASN A 114 5.31 1.01 -5.91
N LEU A 115 5.42 1.46 -4.65
CA LEU A 115 6.65 2.04 -4.09
C LEU A 115 7.66 0.96 -3.66
N ARG A 116 7.30 -0.32 -3.76
CA ARG A 116 8.16 -1.48 -3.51
C ARG A 116 8.56 -2.13 -4.84
N CYS A 117 9.86 -2.27 -5.07
CA CYS A 117 10.45 -2.88 -6.26
C CYS A 117 11.02 -4.28 -6.01
N VAL A 118 11.59 -4.51 -4.83
CA VAL A 118 12.07 -5.86 -4.47
C VAL A 118 10.89 -6.82 -4.36
N TRP A 119 11.08 -8.08 -4.76
CA TRP A 119 10.00 -9.08 -4.78
C TRP A 119 9.68 -9.68 -3.42
N VAL A 120 10.50 -9.40 -2.40
CA VAL A 120 10.35 -10.01 -1.07
C VAL A 120 9.00 -9.64 -0.46
N ILE A 121 8.22 -10.68 -0.15
CA ILE A 121 6.80 -10.62 0.23
C ILE A 121 5.93 -10.10 -0.92
N GLY A 122 5.10 -10.97 -1.50
CA GLY A 122 4.25 -10.61 -2.64
C GLY A 122 4.58 -11.32 -3.96
N CYS A 123 5.81 -11.14 -4.46
CA CYS A 123 6.26 -11.72 -5.72
C CYS A 123 7.17 -12.95 -5.49
N PRO A 124 7.21 -13.91 -6.43
CA PRO A 124 6.40 -14.01 -7.64
C PRO A 124 5.02 -14.66 -7.40
N ALA A 125 4.75 -15.19 -6.21
CA ALA A 125 3.55 -15.97 -5.96
C ALA A 125 3.08 -15.87 -4.51
N GLU A 126 2.41 -14.77 -4.16
CA GLU A 126 1.83 -14.61 -2.84
C GLU A 126 0.59 -15.48 -2.65
N ILE A 127 -0.45 -15.28 -3.46
CA ILE A 127 -1.77 -15.88 -3.23
C ILE A 127 -2.15 -16.74 -4.43
N ARG A 128 -2.52 -17.99 -4.16
CA ARG A 128 -3.15 -18.92 -5.11
C ARG A 128 -4.59 -19.13 -4.65
N PRO A 129 -5.55 -18.28 -5.08
CA PRO A 129 -6.87 -18.21 -4.45
C PRO A 129 -7.65 -19.53 -4.37
N PHE A 130 -7.41 -20.47 -5.29
CA PHE A 130 -8.07 -21.78 -5.30
C PHE A 130 -7.33 -22.86 -4.49
N GLU A 131 -6.02 -22.70 -4.29
CA GLU A 131 -5.18 -23.67 -3.57
C GLU A 131 -5.04 -23.30 -2.10
N ASP A 132 -5.02 -21.99 -1.81
CA ASP A 132 -4.88 -21.46 -0.46
C ASP A 132 -6.21 -21.43 0.31
N GLU A 133 -7.36 -21.55 -0.38
CA GLU A 133 -8.69 -21.41 0.21
C GLU A 133 -8.91 -22.38 1.38
N ASP A 134 -9.34 -21.82 2.52
CA ASP A 134 -9.65 -22.62 3.69
C ASP A 134 -10.88 -23.51 3.39
N PRO A 135 -10.78 -24.85 3.59
CA PRO A 135 -11.85 -25.76 3.20
C PRO A 135 -13.07 -25.60 4.13
N GLU A 136 -14.18 -25.08 3.59
CA GLU A 136 -15.46 -25.01 4.33
C GLU A 136 -16.32 -26.27 4.14
N ASP A 137 -16.20 -26.95 2.99
CA ASP A 137 -17.04 -28.08 2.59
C ASP A 137 -16.35 -29.45 2.72
N GLY A 138 -15.25 -29.52 3.48
CA GLY A 138 -14.61 -30.77 3.82
C GLY A 138 -15.47 -31.66 4.72
N ASP A 139 -15.17 -32.95 4.77
CA ASP A 139 -15.75 -33.84 5.78
C ASP A 139 -15.44 -33.33 7.21
N GLU A 140 -16.11 -33.91 8.22
CA GLU A 140 -15.99 -33.48 9.62
C GLU A 140 -14.52 -33.43 10.10
N LYS A 141 -13.67 -34.34 9.63
CA LYS A 141 -12.23 -34.34 9.98
C LYS A 141 -11.48 -33.21 9.30
N GLN A 142 -11.75 -32.94 8.03
CA GLN A 142 -11.16 -31.82 7.30
C GLN A 142 -11.56 -30.48 7.92
N ARG A 143 -12.81 -30.35 8.38
CA ARG A 143 -13.29 -29.16 9.09
C ARG A 143 -12.61 -29.00 10.46
N GLU A 144 -12.46 -30.08 11.23
CA GLU A 144 -11.72 -30.04 12.50
C GLU A 144 -10.23 -29.72 12.32
N GLU A 145 -9.61 -30.19 11.24
CA GLU A 145 -8.21 -29.87 10.92
C GLU A 145 -8.04 -28.44 10.41
N ALA A 146 -8.99 -27.94 9.60
CA ALA A 146 -9.02 -26.56 9.16
C ALA A 146 -9.27 -25.59 10.32
N ALA A 147 -10.15 -25.93 11.26
CA ALA A 147 -10.42 -25.14 12.45
C ALA A 147 -9.20 -25.03 13.40
N LYS A 148 -8.21 -25.92 13.27
CA LYS A 148 -6.93 -25.83 14.00
C LYS A 148 -5.91 -24.92 13.31
N LYS A 149 -6.10 -24.58 12.03
CA LYS A 149 -5.23 -23.66 11.31
C LYS A 149 -5.71 -22.22 11.56
N PRO A 150 -4.81 -21.28 11.86
CA PRO A 150 -5.19 -19.88 11.94
C PRO A 150 -5.67 -19.40 10.57
N VAL A 151 -6.82 -18.74 10.54
CA VAL A 151 -7.37 -18.11 9.32
C VAL A 151 -6.32 -17.16 8.76
N SER A 152 -6.03 -17.29 7.47
CA SER A 152 -5.04 -16.47 6.78
C SER A 152 -5.67 -15.60 5.72
N ALA A 153 -5.03 -14.47 5.39
CA ALA A 153 -5.52 -13.60 4.33
C ALA A 153 -5.59 -14.34 2.98
N LYS A 154 -4.66 -15.29 2.74
CA LYS A 154 -4.64 -16.13 1.54
C LYS A 154 -5.86 -17.06 1.49
N GLY A 155 -6.21 -17.67 2.61
CA GLY A 155 -7.34 -18.59 2.74
C GLY A 155 -8.71 -17.94 2.57
N VAL A 156 -8.84 -16.66 2.90
CA VAL A 156 -10.09 -15.89 2.71
C VAL A 156 -10.12 -15.08 1.41
N PHE A 157 -8.98 -14.96 0.70
CA PHE A 157 -8.84 -14.04 -0.43
C PHE A 157 -9.85 -14.31 -1.54
N ARG A 158 -10.07 -15.57 -1.92
CA ARG A 158 -10.99 -15.93 -3.01
C ARG A 158 -12.39 -15.37 -2.76
N ARG A 159 -12.98 -15.67 -1.60
CA ARG A 159 -14.33 -15.22 -1.24
C ARG A 159 -14.41 -13.70 -1.14
N ALA A 160 -13.44 -13.09 -0.46
CA ALA A 160 -13.37 -11.65 -0.32
C ALA A 160 -13.23 -10.93 -1.68
N PHE A 161 -12.42 -11.49 -2.60
CA PHE A 161 -12.24 -10.96 -3.95
C PHE A 161 -13.53 -11.06 -4.77
N GLN A 162 -14.30 -12.14 -4.65
CA GLN A 162 -15.60 -12.26 -5.32
C GLN A 162 -16.63 -11.25 -4.81
N GLU A 163 -16.60 -10.92 -3.53
CA GLU A 163 -17.46 -9.89 -2.95
C GLU A 163 -17.05 -8.47 -3.36
N LEU A 164 -15.74 -8.19 -3.34
CA LEU A 164 -15.19 -6.89 -3.72
C LEU A 164 -15.35 -6.64 -5.23
N LEU A 165 -14.99 -7.62 -6.05
CA LEU A 165 -14.87 -7.49 -7.51
C LEU A 165 -15.70 -8.58 -8.22
N PRO A 166 -17.04 -8.61 -8.02
CA PRO A 166 -17.90 -9.68 -8.54
C PRO A 166 -17.92 -9.77 -10.07
N GLU A 167 -17.54 -8.70 -10.77
CA GLU A 167 -17.45 -8.69 -12.23
C GLU A 167 -16.11 -9.21 -12.78
N ILE A 168 -15.11 -9.41 -11.93
CA ILE A 168 -13.78 -9.89 -12.32
C ILE A 168 -13.66 -11.37 -11.95
N PRO A 169 -13.34 -12.27 -12.90
CA PRO A 169 -13.06 -13.66 -12.56
C PRO A 169 -11.92 -13.76 -11.55
N VAL A 170 -12.09 -14.62 -10.53
CA VAL A 170 -11.04 -14.84 -9.53
C VAL A 170 -9.77 -15.34 -10.23
N PRO A 171 -8.64 -14.63 -10.08
CA PRO A 171 -7.39 -15.04 -10.70
C PRO A 171 -6.84 -16.32 -10.07
N LYS A 172 -6.09 -17.11 -10.85
CA LYS A 172 -5.41 -18.31 -10.34
C LYS A 172 -4.21 -17.99 -9.46
N LEU A 173 -3.59 -16.83 -9.69
CA LEU A 173 -2.42 -16.34 -8.99
C LEU A 173 -2.53 -14.83 -8.83
N VAL A 174 -2.28 -14.34 -7.63
CA VAL A 174 -2.13 -12.92 -7.32
C VAL A 174 -0.73 -12.70 -6.78
N ALA A 175 -0.01 -11.77 -7.41
CA ALA A 175 1.34 -11.41 -7.03
C ALA A 175 1.60 -9.96 -7.39
N VAL A 176 2.09 -9.21 -6.40
CA VAL A 176 2.60 -7.85 -6.52
C VAL A 176 3.49 -7.65 -5.31
N SER A 177 4.55 -6.85 -5.40
CA SER A 177 5.32 -6.53 -4.20
C SER A 177 4.43 -5.89 -3.13
N CYS A 178 4.69 -6.20 -1.86
CA CYS A 178 3.80 -5.89 -0.75
C CYS A 178 3.57 -4.38 -0.48
N CYS A 179 2.78 -4.20 0.58
CA CYS A 179 2.89 -3.18 1.61
C CYS A 179 2.01 -1.94 1.43
N SER A 180 1.07 -1.95 0.47
CA SER A 180 0.09 -0.88 0.27
C SER A 180 0.70 0.54 0.21
N GLN A 181 1.92 0.66 -0.32
CA GLN A 181 2.50 1.97 -0.64
C GLN A 181 2.54 2.08 -2.16
N PHE A 182 1.73 2.96 -2.73
CA PHE A 182 1.62 3.11 -4.17
C PHE A 182 1.24 4.54 -4.57
N ALA A 183 1.51 4.90 -5.82
CA ALA A 183 0.96 6.10 -6.44
C ALA A 183 0.01 5.73 -7.56
N VAL A 184 -1.02 6.56 -7.74
CA VAL A 184 -2.07 6.34 -8.74
C VAL A 184 -2.54 7.68 -9.31
N THR A 185 -2.86 7.70 -10.61
CA THR A 185 -3.39 8.91 -11.26
C THR A 185 -4.88 9.10 -11.01
N ASN A 186 -5.35 10.35 -11.06
CA ASN A 186 -6.80 10.64 -11.00
C ASN A 186 -7.58 9.90 -12.09
N ASP A 187 -7.06 9.85 -13.31
CA ASP A 187 -7.67 9.13 -14.43
C ASP A 187 -7.82 7.65 -14.13
N THR A 188 -6.83 7.04 -13.46
CA THR A 188 -6.87 5.63 -13.07
C THR A 188 -7.90 5.39 -11.97
N ILE A 189 -7.99 6.28 -10.97
CA ILE A 189 -9.06 6.23 -9.95
C ILE A 189 -10.44 6.38 -10.62
N ARG A 190 -10.58 7.32 -11.56
CA ARG A 190 -11.86 7.64 -12.23
C ARG A 190 -12.31 6.63 -13.27
N ARG A 191 -11.53 5.59 -13.55
CA ARG A 191 -12.00 4.42 -14.32
C ARG A 191 -13.16 3.71 -13.61
N HIS A 192 -13.29 3.91 -12.31
CA HIS A 192 -14.36 3.36 -11.49
C HIS A 192 -15.17 4.47 -10.86
N SER A 193 -16.49 4.30 -10.78
CA SER A 193 -17.35 5.30 -10.14
C SER A 193 -17.06 5.43 -8.64
N LYS A 194 -17.38 6.60 -8.07
CA LYS A 194 -17.30 6.87 -6.63
C LYS A 194 -18.02 5.80 -5.81
N GLU A 195 -19.19 5.33 -6.27
CA GLU A 195 -19.99 4.31 -5.62
C GLU A 195 -19.26 2.98 -5.49
N ARG A 196 -18.33 2.66 -6.41
CA ARG A 196 -17.50 1.46 -6.31
C ARG A 196 -16.56 1.55 -5.10
N TYR A 197 -15.90 2.69 -4.90
CA TYR A 197 -15.06 2.92 -3.73
C TYR A 197 -15.86 2.92 -2.42
N VAL A 198 -17.08 3.48 -2.45
CA VAL A 198 -18.02 3.40 -1.32
C VAL A 198 -18.36 1.94 -0.99
N ARG A 199 -18.60 1.08 -1.99
CA ARG A 199 -18.83 -0.36 -1.76
C ARG A 199 -17.61 -1.05 -1.13
N PHE A 200 -16.39 -0.74 -1.58
CA PHE A 200 -15.18 -1.29 -0.96
C PHE A 200 -15.05 -0.86 0.51
N ARG A 201 -15.35 0.41 0.81
CA ARG A 201 -15.31 0.91 2.20
C ARG A 201 -16.38 0.25 3.06
N ASN A 202 -17.60 0.08 2.54
CA ASN A 202 -18.68 -0.61 3.23
C ASN A 202 -18.31 -2.08 3.47
N TRP A 203 -17.70 -2.76 2.50
CA TRP A 203 -17.18 -4.12 2.68
C TRP A 203 -16.21 -4.20 3.86
N LEU A 204 -15.25 -3.27 3.99
CA LEU A 204 -14.38 -3.21 5.16
C LEU A 204 -15.13 -3.00 6.47
N LEU A 205 -16.15 -2.15 6.48
CA LEU A 205 -16.94 -1.89 7.69
C LEU A 205 -17.73 -3.13 8.13
N ASP A 206 -18.36 -3.81 7.16
CA ASP A 206 -19.39 -4.83 7.37
C ASP A 206 -18.83 -6.26 7.47
N THR A 207 -17.69 -6.55 6.84
CA THR A 207 -17.10 -7.90 6.83
C THR A 207 -16.83 -8.41 8.26
N PRO A 208 -17.04 -9.70 8.58
CA PRO A 208 -16.64 -10.24 9.88
C PRO A 208 -15.12 -10.43 10.01
N LEU A 209 -14.36 -10.25 8.92
CA LEU A 209 -12.91 -10.42 8.94
C LEU A 209 -12.24 -9.42 9.88
N GLU A 210 -11.23 -9.91 10.59
CA GLU A 210 -10.35 -9.10 11.43
C GLU A 210 -9.62 -8.02 10.59
N ASP A 211 -9.18 -6.98 11.28
CA ASP A 211 -8.50 -5.81 10.71
C ASP A 211 -7.31 -6.20 9.81
N SER A 212 -6.44 -7.09 10.29
CA SER A 212 -5.26 -7.54 9.55
C SER A 212 -5.59 -8.38 8.31
N LEU A 213 -6.66 -9.19 8.35
CA LEU A 213 -7.06 -10.05 7.24
C LEU A 213 -7.70 -9.22 6.13
N SER A 214 -8.67 -8.37 6.48
CA SER A 214 -9.36 -7.50 5.53
C SER A 214 -8.41 -6.46 4.91
N GLY A 215 -7.49 -5.89 5.70
CA GLY A 215 -6.44 -5.00 5.18
C GLY A 215 -5.52 -5.71 4.18
N ARG A 216 -5.08 -6.93 4.48
CA ARG A 216 -4.21 -7.72 3.59
C ARG A 216 -4.91 -8.16 2.30
N VAL A 217 -6.23 -8.42 2.34
CA VAL A 217 -7.02 -8.63 1.12
C VAL A 217 -7.00 -7.38 0.23
N MET A 218 -7.20 -6.19 0.81
CA MET A 218 -7.16 -4.94 0.07
C MET A 218 -5.75 -4.67 -0.50
N GLU A 219 -4.70 -4.92 0.29
CA GLU A 219 -3.30 -4.79 -0.15
C GLU A 219 -3.04 -5.50 -1.48
N PHE A 220 -3.48 -6.77 -1.60
CA PHE A 220 -3.33 -7.58 -2.82
C PHE A 220 -4.44 -7.37 -3.86
N SER A 221 -5.36 -6.44 -3.63
CA SER A 221 -6.40 -6.09 -4.58
C SER A 221 -6.13 -4.75 -5.27
N TRP A 222 -5.31 -3.87 -4.69
CA TRP A 222 -5.11 -2.50 -5.20
C TRP A 222 -4.66 -2.43 -6.65
N HIS A 223 -3.63 -3.18 -7.03
CA HIS A 223 -3.12 -3.16 -8.40
C HIS A 223 -4.18 -3.63 -9.40
N ILE A 224 -4.99 -4.64 -9.03
CA ILE A 224 -6.10 -5.14 -9.86
C ILE A 224 -7.22 -4.10 -9.94
N ILE A 225 -7.61 -3.49 -8.82
CA ILE A 225 -8.58 -2.39 -8.78
C ILE A 225 -8.15 -1.27 -9.74
N PHE A 226 -6.86 -0.94 -9.78
CA PHE A 226 -6.31 0.08 -10.66
C PHE A 226 -5.91 -0.41 -12.06
N GLY A 227 -6.39 -1.60 -12.44
CA GLY A 227 -6.34 -2.09 -13.82
C GLY A 227 -5.03 -2.75 -14.24
N LYS A 228 -4.20 -3.18 -13.28
CA LYS A 228 -3.06 -4.07 -13.54
C LYS A 228 -3.52 -5.52 -13.53
N GLU A 229 -2.73 -6.38 -14.16
CA GLU A 229 -2.95 -7.82 -14.11
C GLU A 229 -2.78 -8.36 -12.69
N ALA A 230 -3.46 -9.46 -12.36
CA ALA A 230 -3.34 -10.09 -11.04
C ALA A 230 -1.89 -10.52 -10.71
N TYR A 231 -1.11 -10.88 -11.74
CA TYR A 231 0.34 -11.03 -11.66
C TYR A 231 1.00 -9.72 -12.14
N HIS A 232 1.53 -8.95 -11.20
CA HIS A 232 2.19 -7.67 -11.45
C HIS A 232 3.54 -7.60 -10.73
N CYS A 233 4.50 -8.36 -11.24
CA CYS A 233 5.86 -8.46 -10.72
C CYS A 233 6.88 -8.03 -11.80
N PRO A 234 7.06 -6.71 -12.04
CA PRO A 234 8.15 -6.24 -12.90
C PRO A 234 9.49 -6.66 -12.33
N SER A 235 10.53 -6.80 -13.16
CA SER A 235 11.86 -7.09 -12.63
C SER A 235 12.32 -5.96 -11.70
N ALA A 236 13.11 -6.29 -10.67
CA ALA A 236 13.64 -5.29 -9.74
C ALA A 236 14.39 -4.18 -10.48
N LYS A 237 15.17 -4.53 -11.52
CA LYS A 237 15.90 -3.58 -12.35
C LYS A 237 14.98 -2.58 -13.05
N GLU A 238 13.95 -3.06 -13.73
CA GLU A 238 12.99 -2.20 -14.42
C GLU A 238 12.25 -1.30 -13.43
N CYS A 239 11.83 -1.86 -12.29
CA CYS A 239 11.14 -1.10 -11.26
C CYS A 239 12.03 0.02 -10.69
N TYR A 240 13.23 -0.27 -10.20
CA TYR A 240 14.09 0.78 -9.63
C TYR A 240 14.46 1.87 -10.66
N CYS A 241 14.70 1.51 -11.92
CA CYS A 241 14.98 2.48 -12.98
C CYS A 241 13.77 3.36 -13.31
N ASN A 242 12.60 2.77 -13.48
CA ASN A 242 11.40 3.50 -13.88
C ASN A 242 10.79 4.31 -12.73
N VAL A 243 10.75 3.74 -11.52
CA VAL A 243 10.12 4.34 -10.35
C VAL A 243 11.03 5.34 -9.66
N PHE A 244 12.32 5.01 -9.52
CA PHE A 244 13.28 5.79 -8.74
C PHE A 244 14.46 6.35 -9.54
N GLY A 245 14.54 6.10 -10.85
CA GLY A 245 15.64 6.58 -11.69
C GLY A 245 16.99 5.87 -11.47
N LEU A 246 16.99 4.75 -10.73
CA LEU A 246 18.20 4.02 -10.37
C LEU A 246 18.48 2.90 -11.39
N CYS A 247 18.97 3.29 -12.56
CA CYS A 247 19.08 2.40 -13.72
C CYS A 247 20.39 1.59 -13.78
N ASP A 248 21.43 2.06 -13.08
CA ASP A 248 22.78 1.46 -13.12
C ASP A 248 23.00 0.37 -12.05
N LEU A 249 21.91 -0.14 -11.46
CA LEU A 249 21.98 -1.19 -10.46
C LEU A 249 22.30 -2.56 -11.08
N SER A 250 23.13 -3.33 -10.39
CA SER A 250 23.31 -4.77 -10.61
C SER A 250 22.14 -5.51 -9.97
N CYS A 251 21.38 -6.28 -10.75
CA CYS A 251 20.13 -6.88 -10.29
C CYS A 251 19.91 -8.29 -10.84
N SER A 252 19.20 -9.09 -10.05
CA SER A 252 18.42 -10.23 -10.52
C SER A 252 16.99 -9.77 -10.86
N ASP A 253 16.11 -10.70 -11.24
CA ASP A 253 14.69 -10.39 -11.42
C ASP A 253 14.02 -9.91 -10.12
N SER A 254 14.48 -10.40 -8.96
CA SER A 254 13.80 -10.21 -7.68
C SER A 254 14.39 -9.13 -6.78
N SER A 255 15.65 -8.75 -6.99
CA SER A 255 16.36 -7.78 -6.14
C SER A 255 17.56 -7.15 -6.85
N CYS A 256 18.08 -6.08 -6.27
CA CYS A 256 19.30 -5.40 -6.71
C CYS A 256 20.32 -5.28 -5.58
N ASP A 257 21.60 -5.32 -5.94
CA ASP A 257 22.72 -5.22 -4.99
C ASP A 257 22.69 -3.88 -4.24
N GLY A 258 22.91 -3.92 -2.93
CA GLY A 258 22.94 -2.72 -2.08
C GLY A 258 21.59 -2.00 -1.93
N ARG A 259 20.48 -2.64 -2.31
CA ARG A 259 19.12 -2.14 -2.06
C ARG A 259 18.49 -2.84 -0.86
N TYR A 260 17.16 -2.80 -0.76
CA TYR A 260 16.43 -3.33 0.38
C TYR A 260 16.72 -4.82 0.65
N ILE A 261 16.83 -5.15 1.94
CA ILE A 261 16.84 -6.52 2.47
C ILE A 261 15.75 -6.60 3.53
N LEU A 262 15.02 -7.73 3.60
CA LEU A 262 14.00 -7.92 4.63
C LEU A 262 14.67 -7.94 6.03
N PRO A 263 14.26 -7.07 6.96
CA PRO A 263 14.82 -7.07 8.30
C PRO A 263 14.45 -8.33 9.08
N PRO A 264 15.22 -8.67 10.13
CA PRO A 264 14.93 -9.82 10.99
C PRO A 264 13.62 -9.68 11.77
N TYR A 265 13.15 -8.45 12.01
CA TYR A 265 11.91 -8.15 12.72
C TYR A 265 11.11 -7.05 12.00
N ALA A 266 9.78 -7.07 12.16
CA ALA A 266 8.88 -6.08 11.58
C ALA A 266 8.93 -4.71 12.29
N THR A 267 9.52 -4.62 13.48
CA THR A 267 9.67 -3.34 14.21
C THR A 267 11.14 -3.00 14.30
N LEU A 268 11.54 -1.85 13.74
CA LEU A 268 12.92 -1.36 13.80
C LEU A 268 13.37 -1.14 15.26
N PRO A 269 14.67 -1.29 15.56
CA PRO A 269 15.18 -1.14 16.91
C PRO A 269 15.08 0.31 17.38
N GLU A 270 15.01 0.50 18.69
CA GLU A 270 15.06 1.83 19.30
C GLU A 270 16.37 2.55 18.92
N GLY A 271 16.26 3.81 18.49
CA GLY A 271 17.41 4.60 18.04
C GLY A 271 17.77 4.44 16.56
N TRP A 272 17.06 3.63 15.78
CA TRP A 272 17.18 3.63 14.32
C TRP A 272 16.90 5.04 13.75
N PRO A 273 17.60 5.50 12.70
CA PRO A 273 18.63 4.81 11.92
C PRO A 273 20.06 4.91 12.48
N LYS A 274 20.28 5.59 13.61
CA LYS A 274 21.61 5.78 14.20
C LYS A 274 22.16 4.51 14.85
N LEU A 275 21.29 3.77 15.53
CA LEU A 275 21.63 2.51 16.18
C LEU A 275 21.03 1.32 15.43
N GLY A 276 21.80 0.24 15.32
CA GLY A 276 21.37 -1.02 14.73
C GLY A 276 20.72 -1.97 15.73
N TRP A 277 20.43 -3.18 15.28
CA TRP A 277 19.71 -4.20 16.07
C TRP A 277 20.47 -4.65 17.32
N ASN A 278 21.79 -4.55 17.31
CA ASN A 278 22.65 -4.87 18.45
C ASN A 278 23.13 -3.60 19.18
N HIS A 279 22.44 -2.46 18.99
CA HIS A 279 22.80 -1.14 19.50
C HIS A 279 24.17 -0.64 19.02
N GLU A 280 24.66 -1.16 17.89
CA GLU A 280 25.86 -0.68 17.24
C GLU A 280 25.62 0.68 16.56
N ASP A 281 26.61 1.58 16.61
CA ASP A 281 26.58 2.82 15.86
C ASP A 281 26.67 2.52 14.36
N ARG A 282 25.65 2.92 13.61
CA ARG A 282 25.56 2.73 12.15
C ARG A 282 26.27 3.84 11.37
N GLY A 283 26.76 4.88 12.03
CA GLY A 283 27.36 6.05 11.39
C GLY A 283 26.36 6.83 10.53
N TYR A 284 25.06 6.72 10.81
CA TYR A 284 24.03 7.41 10.04
C TYR A 284 24.11 8.92 10.25
N ILE A 285 24.18 9.65 9.13
CA ILE A 285 24.16 11.12 9.10
C ILE A 285 22.87 11.55 8.41
N GLU A 286 22.11 12.41 9.06
CA GLU A 286 20.85 12.90 8.52
C GLU A 286 21.09 13.75 7.23
N PRO A 287 20.39 13.44 6.12
CA PRO A 287 20.55 14.14 4.85
C PRO A 287 19.82 15.48 4.74
#